data_AF-A0A937F311-F1
#
_entry.id   AF-A0A937F311-F1
#
_cell.length_a   1.000
_cell.length_b   1.000
_cell.length_c   1.000
_cell.angle_alpha   90.00
_cell.angle_beta   90.00
_cell.angle_gamma   90.00
#
_symmetry.space_group_name_H-M   'P 1'
#
loop_
_entity.id
_entity.type
_entity.pdbx_description
1 polymer ?
#
loop_
_entity_poly.entity_id
_entity_poly.type
_entity_poly.pdbx_seq_one_letter_code
_entity_poly.pdbx_strand_id
1 'polypeptide(L)'
;MKLLQILALIIAGYIAGLFYPFWSMAILAFIIGFLFNLNGWVSFFSGFIAIFLLWGIHAFWIDYETSSQLTNKVAPLFSSNNYKLIFITATIGGLVGAFSTLSGTFFRNLFRKKRSNAYYQ
;
A
#
# COMPACT_ATOMS: atom_id res chain seq x y z
N MET A 1 17.93 -3.22 -1.16
CA MET A 1 16.70 -4.01 -1.39
C MET A 1 15.43 -3.34 -0.86
N LYS A 2 15.41 -2.77 0.36
CA LYS A 2 14.20 -2.12 0.94
C LYS A 2 13.63 -0.98 0.09
N LEU A 3 14.49 -0.05 -0.33
CA LEU A 3 14.11 1.08 -1.20
C LEU A 3 13.59 0.62 -2.57
N LEU A 4 14.18 -0.45 -3.12
CA LEU A 4 13.76 -1.02 -4.39
C LEU A 4 12.32 -1.57 -4.33
N GLN A 5 11.92 -2.16 -3.21
CA GLN A 5 10.53 -2.60 -3.02
C GLN A 5 9.56 -1.42 -2.99
N ILE A 6 9.91 -0.33 -2.31
CA ILE A 6 9.09 0.89 -2.26
C ILE A 6 8.95 1.48 -3.65
N LEU A 7 10.05 1.61 -4.39
CA LEU A 7 10.03 2.12 -5.77
C LEU A 7 9.21 1.20 -6.69
N ALA A 8 9.35 -0.12 -6.56
CA ALA A 8 8.54 -1.08 -7.32
C ALA A 8 7.04 -0.93 -7.01
N LEU A 9 6.67 -0.76 -5.74
CA LEU A 9 5.28 -0.53 -5.33
C LEU A 9 4.72 0.77 -5.89
N ILE A 10 5.50 1.85 -5.84
CA ILE A 10 5.06 3.16 -6.35
C ILE A 10 4.89 3.09 -7.88
N ILE A 11 5.87 2.56 -8.61
CA ILE A 11 5.82 2.51 -10.08
C ILE A 11 4.69 1.57 -10.54
N ALA A 12 4.64 0.36 -10.00
CA ALA A 12 3.61 -0.62 -10.38
C ALA A 12 2.21 -0.16 -9.93
N GLY A 13 2.08 0.42 -8.73
CA GLY A 13 0.83 0.96 -8.22
C GLY A 13 0.33 2.14 -9.04
N TYR A 14 1.22 3.02 -9.52
CA TYR A 14 0.85 4.16 -10.36
C TYR A 14 0.33 3.67 -11.72
N ILE A 15 1.08 2.79 -12.38
CA ILE A 15 0.66 2.20 -13.67
C ILE A 15 -0.68 1.49 -13.50
N ALA A 16 -0.85 0.71 -12.44
CA ALA A 16 -2.10 0.02 -12.20
C ALA A 16 -3.26 0.96 -11.91
N GLY A 17 -3.04 2.05 -11.19
CA GLY A 17 -4.05 3.07 -10.95
C GLY A 17 -4.56 3.76 -12.22
N LEU A 18 -3.80 3.72 -13.32
CA LEU A 18 -4.23 4.27 -14.62
C LEU A 18 -5.19 3.34 -15.37
N PHE A 19 -5.07 2.01 -15.19
CA PHE A 19 -5.81 1.02 -15.99
C PHE A 19 -6.83 0.20 -15.19
N TYR A 20 -6.64 0.10 -13.88
CA TYR A 20 -7.40 -0.81 -13.02
C TYR A 20 -8.07 -0.06 -11.85
N PRO A 21 -9.18 -0.61 -11.32
CA PRO A 21 -9.79 -0.06 -10.12
C PRO A 21 -8.87 -0.21 -8.90
N PHE A 22 -9.16 0.57 -7.85
CA PHE A 22 -8.34 0.68 -6.64
C PHE A 22 -7.99 -0.66 -5.95
N TRP A 23 -8.86 -1.68 -6.05
CA TRP A 23 -8.61 -3.02 -5.51
C TRP A 23 -7.35 -3.70 -6.07
N SER A 24 -6.95 -3.34 -7.30
CA SER A 24 -5.74 -3.89 -7.94
C SER A 24 -4.45 -3.59 -7.18
N MET A 25 -4.42 -2.50 -6.41
CA MET A 25 -3.26 -2.15 -5.59
C MET A 25 -2.98 -3.20 -4.51
N ALA A 26 -4.01 -3.83 -3.95
CA ALA A 26 -3.84 -4.90 -2.96
C ALA A 26 -3.15 -6.12 -3.58
N ILE A 27 -3.58 -6.52 -4.79
CA ILE A 27 -3.01 -7.66 -5.51
C ILE A 27 -1.55 -7.39 -5.88
N LEU A 28 -1.24 -6.20 -6.37
CA LEU A 28 0.13 -5.81 -6.71
C LEU A 28 1.04 -5.72 -5.47
N ALA A 29 0.53 -5.15 -4.39
CA ALA A 29 1.24 -5.08 -3.12
C ALA A 29 1.57 -6.49 -2.60
N PHE A 30 0.64 -7.44 -2.73
CA PHE A 30 0.89 -8.85 -2.41
C PHE A 30 1.99 -9.47 -3.27
N ILE A 31 1.90 -9.32 -4.60
CA ILE A 31 2.89 -9.88 -5.54
C ILE A 31 4.28 -9.32 -5.25
N ILE A 32 4.39 -8.00 -5.03
CA ILE A 32 5.66 -7.35 -4.72
C ILE A 32 6.18 -7.83 -3.35
N GLY A 33 5.31 -7.93 -2.33
CA GLY A 33 5.68 -8.51 -1.04
C GLY A 33 6.20 -9.95 -1.15
N PHE A 34 5.65 -10.74 -2.07
CA PHE A 34 6.10 -12.10 -2.34
C PHE A 34 7.48 -12.15 -3.03
N LEU A 35 7.72 -11.28 -4.01
CA LEU A 35 8.97 -11.25 -4.78
C LEU A 35 10.18 -10.77 -3.97
N PHE A 36 9.99 -9.88 -2.99
CA PHE A 36 11.07 -9.33 -2.17
C PHE A 36 11.27 -10.12 -0.88
N ASN A 37 12.53 -10.40 -0.53
CA ASN A 37 12.89 -11.15 0.68
C ASN A 37 13.26 -10.19 1.83
N LEU A 38 12.26 -9.52 2.40
CA LEU A 38 12.45 -8.63 3.54
C LEU A 38 11.84 -9.21 4.81
N ASN A 39 12.28 -8.69 5.97
CA ASN A 39 11.65 -8.98 7.25
C ASN A 39 10.19 -8.47 7.24
N GLY A 40 9.26 -9.22 7.83
CA GLY A 40 7.83 -8.89 7.80
C GLY A 40 7.51 -7.45 8.21
N TRP A 41 8.10 -6.95 9.30
CA TRP A 41 7.95 -5.56 9.73
C TRP A 41 8.43 -4.54 8.69
N VAL A 42 9.54 -4.83 8.01
CA VAL A 42 10.08 -3.95 6.96
C VAL A 42 9.16 -3.98 5.73
N SER A 43 8.62 -5.14 5.35
CA SER A 43 7.63 -5.26 4.27
C SER A 43 6.34 -4.51 4.58
N PHE A 44 5.90 -4.52 5.84
CA PHE A 44 4.72 -3.79 6.29
C PHE A 44 4.91 -2.27 6.13
N PHE A 45 5.97 -1.71 6.72
CA PHE A 45 6.21 -0.27 6.65
C PHE A 45 6.52 0.21 5.23
N SER A 46 7.23 -0.58 4.42
CA SER A 46 7.47 -0.24 3.02
C SER A 46 6.18 -0.25 2.20
N GLY A 47 5.30 -1.24 2.40
CA GLY A 47 3.96 -1.29 1.81
C GLY A 47 3.08 -0.12 2.23
N PHE A 48 3.08 0.19 3.53
CA PHE A 48 2.35 1.32 4.10
C PHE A 48 2.77 2.63 3.45
N ILE A 49 4.06 2.96 3.50
CA ILE A 49 4.60 4.22 3.02
C ILE A 49 4.38 4.36 1.51
N ALA A 50 4.63 3.31 0.73
CA ALA A 50 4.46 3.37 -0.72
C ALA A 50 3.01 3.69 -1.13
N ILE A 51 2.04 2.93 -0.59
CA ILE A 51 0.62 3.10 -0.97
C ILE A 51 0.01 4.33 -0.30
N PHE A 52 0.42 4.68 0.93
CA PHE A 52 0.00 5.91 1.60
C PHE A 52 0.38 7.15 0.79
N LEU A 53 1.63 7.24 0.33
CA LEU A 53 2.06 8.36 -0.52
C LEU A 53 1.32 8.35 -1.85
N LEU A 54 1.25 7.21 -2.52
CA LEU A 54 0.66 7.12 -3.84
C LEU A 54 -0.83 7.47 -3.83
N TRP A 55 -1.59 6.86 -2.91
CA TRP A 55 -3.02 7.11 -2.82
C TRP A 55 -3.32 8.49 -2.20
N GLY A 56 -2.50 8.96 -1.25
CA GLY A 56 -2.63 10.32 -0.71
C GLY A 56 -2.40 11.42 -1.76
N ILE A 57 -1.35 11.29 -2.58
CA ILE A 57 -1.09 12.21 -3.70
C ILE A 57 -2.23 12.14 -4.72
N HIS A 58 -2.71 10.94 -5.04
CA HIS A 58 -3.80 10.77 -6.00
C HIS A 58 -5.12 11.40 -5.50
N ALA A 59 -5.46 11.20 -4.23
CA ALA A 59 -6.64 11.80 -3.61
C ALA A 59 -6.54 13.34 -3.57
N PHE A 60 -5.34 13.87 -3.26
CA PHE A 60 -5.09 15.31 -3.30
C PHE A 60 -5.20 15.89 -4.71
N TRP A 61 -4.67 15.18 -5.72
CA TRP A 61 -4.78 15.59 -7.12
C TRP A 61 -6.23 15.69 -7.58
N ILE A 62 -7.05 14.68 -7.26
CA ILE A 62 -8.48 14.67 -7.57
C ILE A 62 -9.21 15.83 -6.87
N ASP A 63 -8.89 16.08 -5.59
CA ASP A 63 -9.49 17.19 -4.85
C ASP A 63 -9.15 18.56 -5.47
N TYR A 64 -7.89 18.73 -5.88
CA TYR A 64 -7.42 19.95 -6.53
C TYR A 64 -8.08 20.19 -7.89
N GLU A 65 -8.14 19.18 -8.76
CA GLU A 65 -8.79 19.32 -10.08
C GLU A 65 -10.29 19.56 -9.98
N THR A 66 -10.95 18.97 -8.98
CA THR A 66 -12.39 19.12 -8.79
C THR A 66 -12.76 20.44 -8.09
N SER A 67 -11.79 21.33 -7.81
CA SER A 67 -11.98 22.55 -7.01
C SER A 67 -12.65 22.24 -5.65
N SER A 68 -12.38 21.06 -5.09
CA SER A 68 -13.01 20.49 -3.90
C SER A 68 -14.55 20.44 -3.93
N GLN A 69 -15.22 20.54 -5.09
CA GLN A 69 -16.69 20.55 -5.15
C GLN A 69 -17.32 19.26 -4.62
N LEU A 70 -16.70 18.11 -4.89
CA LEU A 70 -17.15 16.81 -4.40
C LEU A 70 -16.88 16.68 -2.89
N THR A 71 -15.68 17.04 -2.47
CA THR A 71 -15.26 16.99 -1.06
C THR A 71 -16.07 17.94 -0.21
N ASN A 72 -16.42 19.14 -0.69
CA ASN A 72 -17.31 20.09 0.00
C ASN A 72 -18.75 19.57 0.15
N LYS A 73 -19.21 18.67 -0.72
CA LYS A 73 -20.53 18.02 -0.59
C LYS A 73 -20.51 16.84 0.38
N VAL A 74 -19.38 16.17 0.52
CA VAL A 74 -19.23 14.96 1.37
C VAL A 74 -18.69 15.27 2.76
N ALA A 75 -17.82 16.28 2.89
CA ALA A 75 -17.23 16.73 4.16
C ALA A 75 -18.27 17.06 5.24
N PRO A 76 -19.43 17.69 4.93
CA PRO A 76 -20.50 17.92 5.90
C PRO A 76 -21.12 16.64 6.44
N LEU A 77 -21.20 15.57 5.63
CA LEU A 77 -21.74 14.28 6.06
C LEU A 77 -20.87 13.58 7.10
N PHE A 78 -19.57 13.88 7.09
CA PHE A 78 -18.60 13.35 8.05
C PHE A 78 -18.23 14.35 9.15
N SER A 79 -18.92 15.51 9.22
CA SER A 79 -18.61 16.62 10.15
C SER A 79 -17.12 16.99 10.17
N SER A 80 -16.46 16.88 9.02
CA SER A 80 -15.00 16.91 8.92
C SER A 80 -14.52 17.95 7.90
N ASN A 81 -13.21 18.24 7.89
CA ASN A 81 -12.59 19.16 6.95
C ASN A 81 -11.99 18.38 5.77
N ASN A 82 -11.95 18.96 4.56
CA ASN A 82 -11.49 18.32 3.32
C ASN A 82 -10.14 17.59 3.50
N TYR A 83 -9.19 18.22 4.18
CA TYR A 83 -7.87 17.66 4.46
C TYR A 83 -7.89 16.41 5.36
N LYS A 84 -8.82 16.32 6.32
CA LYS A 84 -8.96 15.14 7.18
C LYS A 84 -9.47 13.94 6.38
N LEU A 85 -10.35 14.18 5.40
CA LEU A 85 -10.88 13.12 4.55
C LEU A 85 -9.80 12.52 3.64
N ILE A 86 -8.94 13.39 3.07
CA ILE A 86 -7.77 12.96 2.28
C ILE A 86 -6.79 12.16 3.16
N PHE A 87 -6.55 12.59 4.40
CA PHE A 87 -5.68 11.86 5.31
C PHE A 87 -6.24 10.48 5.69
N ILE A 88 -7.55 10.38 5.94
CA ILE A 88 -8.22 9.12 6.26
C ILE A 88 -8.13 8.16 5.05
N THR A 89 -8.42 8.64 3.84
CA THR A 89 -8.32 7.82 2.62
C THR A 89 -6.89 7.34 2.36
N ALA A 90 -5.89 8.22 2.50
CA ALA A 90 -4.48 7.83 2.42
C ALA A 90 -4.11 6.77 3.47
N THR A 91 -4.60 6.91 4.71
CA THR A 91 -4.33 5.97 5.80
C THR A 91 -4.94 4.60 5.54
N ILE A 92 -6.21 4.55 5.10
CA ILE A 92 -6.89 3.31 4.71
C ILE A 92 -6.08 2.64 3.58
N GLY A 93 -5.60 3.42 2.62
CA GLY A 93 -4.72 2.96 1.56
C GLY A 93 -3.41 2.37 2.02
N GLY A 94 -2.69 3.11 2.86
CA GLY A 94 -1.47 2.63 3.48
C GLY A 94 -1.71 1.30 4.18
N LEU A 95 -2.79 1.15 4.95
CA LEU A 95 -3.11 -0.09 5.65
C LEU A 95 -3.38 -1.25 4.68
N VAL A 96 -4.18 -1.03 3.63
CA VAL A 96 -4.43 -2.04 2.60
C VAL A 96 -3.12 -2.48 1.95
N GLY A 97 -2.25 -1.53 1.59
CA GLY A 97 -0.92 -1.80 1.05
C GLY A 97 -0.04 -2.60 2.01
N ALA A 98 0.00 -2.19 3.28
CA ALA A 98 0.84 -2.79 4.32
C ALA A 98 0.45 -4.23 4.63
N PHE A 99 -0.85 -4.52 4.77
CA PHE A 99 -1.32 -5.88 5.02
C PHE A 99 -1.17 -6.77 3.79
N SER A 100 -1.31 -6.22 2.58
CA SER A 100 -1.11 -6.96 1.34
C SER A 100 0.35 -7.35 1.15
N THR A 101 1.30 -6.41 1.32
CA THR A 101 2.74 -6.72 1.23
C THR A 101 3.19 -7.69 2.31
N LEU A 102 2.68 -7.55 3.53
CA LEU A 102 2.98 -8.45 4.66
C LEU A 102 2.50 -9.87 4.35
N SER A 103 1.26 -10.01 3.86
CA SER A 103 0.70 -11.29 3.43
C SER A 103 1.54 -11.95 2.36
N GLY A 104 1.99 -11.21 1.35
CA GLY A 104 2.88 -11.73 0.30
C GLY A 104 4.22 -12.23 0.85
N THR A 105 4.79 -11.48 1.79
CA THR A 105 6.06 -11.84 2.44
C THR A 105 5.93 -13.12 3.28
N PHE A 106 4.85 -13.23 4.06
CA PHE A 106 4.57 -14.43 4.87
C PHE A 106 4.23 -15.63 4.01
N PHE A 107 3.44 -15.44 2.96
CA PHE A 107 3.13 -16.50 2.00
C PHE A 107 4.42 -17.09 1.40
N ARG A 108 5.36 -16.25 0.97
CA ARG A 108 6.68 -16.69 0.52
C ARG A 108 7.43 -17.50 1.58
N ASN A 109 7.40 -17.05 2.83
CA ASN A 109 8.10 -17.71 3.93
C ASN A 109 7.53 -19.10 4.25
N LEU A 110 6.24 -19.35 3.99
CA LEU A 110 5.64 -20.69 4.11
C LEU A 110 6.26 -21.69 3.13
N PHE A 111 6.56 -21.26 1.89
CA PHE A 111 7.21 -22.13 0.89
C PHE A 111 8.72 -22.23 1.08
N ARG A 112 9.31 -21.33 1.90
CA ARG A 112 10.74 -21.39 2.19
C ARG A 112 10.98 -22.45 3.27
N LYS A 113 11.32 -23.66 2.83
CA LYS A 113 11.70 -24.78 3.70
C LYS A 113 12.66 -24.28 4.79
N LYS A 114 12.21 -24.29 6.05
CA LYS A 114 13.09 -24.03 7.20
C LYS A 114 14.17 -25.12 7.10
N ARG A 115 15.42 -24.75 6.79
CA ARG A 115 16.53 -25.68 6.87
C ARG A 115 16.60 -26.06 8.35
N SER A 116 15.96 -27.17 8.70
CA SER A 116 16.03 -27.76 10.02
C SER A 116 17.52 -28.01 10.26
N ASN A 117 18.10 -27.26 11.19
CA ASN A 117 19.43 -27.57 11.67
C ASN A 117 19.29 -28.91 12.40
N ALA A 118 19.66 -29.96 11.67
CA ALA A 118 19.82 -31.31 12.13
C ALA A 118 21.08 -31.40 13.01
N TYR A 119 21.03 -30.83 14.20
CA TYR A 119 22.05 -30.97 15.25
C TYR A 119 21.31 -30.75 16.60
N TYR A 120 21.08 -31.69 17.52
CA TYR A 120 21.69 -32.99 17.82
C TYR A 120 23.18 -33.07 17.50
N GLN A 121 23.91 -32.05 17.94
CA GLN A 121 25.27 -32.18 18.46
C GLN A 121 25.38 -31.27 19.68
#